data_AF-A0A5C6EJA1-F1
#
_entry.id   AF-A0A5C6EJA1-F1
#
_cell.length_a   1.000
_cell.length_b   1.000
_cell.length_c   1.000
_cell.angle_alpha   90.00
_cell.angle_beta   90.00
_cell.angle_gamma   90.00
#
_symmetry.space_group_name_H-M   'P 1'
#
loop_
_entity.id
_entity.type
_entity.pdbx_description
1 polymer ?
#
loop_
_entity_poly.entity_id
_entity_poly.type
_entity_poly.pdbx_seq_one_letter_code
_entity_poly.pdbx_strand_id
1 'polypeptide(L)'
;MSGDLEDFLRRAAERRQAKAAEQTRSESNVRRTPEYSDSRTERNASEQQEEILMAEIVDDDDDGTSIAVRMKRIEEAKRVAAGMEKEAAAKMRQVRGMLPRQAQAKKVFTGNTVQDLISTMQRPGGVQQMILMKEIFDRPVDRW
;
A
#
# COMPACT_ATOMS: atom_id res chain seq x y z
N MET A 1 40.76 -34.03 2.03
CA MET A 1 39.71 -33.20 2.66
C MET A 1 38.49 -33.02 1.75
N SER A 2 38.22 -33.93 0.81
CA SER A 2 37.09 -33.85 -0.13
C SER A 2 35.76 -34.32 0.46
N GLY A 3 35.78 -35.22 1.46
CA GLY A 3 34.55 -35.69 2.14
C GLY A 3 33.84 -34.61 2.96
N ASP A 4 34.57 -33.61 3.46
CA ASP A 4 34.00 -32.52 4.26
C ASP A 4 33.13 -31.57 3.41
N LEU A 5 33.47 -31.42 2.12
CA LEU A 5 32.68 -30.62 1.18
C LEU A 5 31.34 -31.31 0.84
N GLU A 6 31.35 -32.62 0.64
CA GLU A 6 30.16 -33.41 0.34
C GLU A 6 29.18 -33.42 1.53
N ASP A 7 29.71 -33.58 2.74
CA ASP A 7 28.90 -33.52 3.97
C ASP A 7 28.36 -32.11 4.22
N PHE A 8 29.15 -31.06 3.95
CA PHE A 8 28.68 -29.68 4.02
C PHE A 8 27.54 -29.41 3.03
N LEU A 9 27.67 -29.87 1.79
CA LEU A 9 26.64 -29.70 0.76
C LEU A 9 25.35 -30.46 1.11
N ARG A 10 25.47 -31.70 1.62
CA ARG A 10 24.32 -32.49 2.05
C ARG A 10 23.59 -31.82 3.23
N ARG A 11 24.34 -31.33 4.22
CA ARG A 11 23.80 -30.63 5.39
C ARG A 11 23.23 -29.24 5.04
N ALA A 12 23.80 -28.56 4.05
CA ALA A 12 23.28 -27.29 3.53
C ALA A 12 21.97 -27.46 2.73
N ALA A 13 21.88 -28.52 1.93
CA ALA A 13 20.67 -28.86 1.19
C ALA A 13 19.51 -29.22 2.14
N GLU A 14 19.78 -30.03 3.17
CA GLU A 14 18.82 -30.41 4.20
C GLU A 14 18.28 -29.19 4.96
N ARG A 15 19.17 -28.26 5.36
CA ARG A 15 18.76 -26.99 6.00
C ARG A 15 17.89 -26.11 5.10
N ARG A 16 18.13 -26.10 3.79
CA ARG A 16 17.30 -25.33 2.84
C ARG A 16 15.91 -25.96 2.70
N GLN A 17 15.81 -27.28 2.65
CA GLN A 17 14.52 -27.98 2.57
C GLN A 17 13.68 -27.81 3.83
N ALA A 18 14.30 -27.89 5.02
CA ALA A 18 13.61 -27.66 6.29
C ALA A 18 13.05 -26.22 6.37
N LYS A 19 13.84 -25.20 6.01
CA LYS A 19 13.40 -23.80 5.98
C LYS A 19 12.28 -23.53 4.97
N ALA A 20 12.32 -24.19 3.80
CA ALA A 20 11.27 -24.05 2.79
C ALA A 20 9.94 -24.66 3.28
N ALA A 21 9.98 -25.77 4.02
CA ALA A 21 8.79 -26.40 4.60
C ALA A 21 8.19 -25.61 5.78
N GLU A 22 9.02 -24.86 6.53
CA GLU A 22 8.55 -23.95 7.58
C GLU A 22 7.92 -22.67 7.00
N GLN A 23 8.47 -22.13 5.90
CA GLN A 23 7.89 -20.96 5.24
C GLN A 23 6.50 -21.26 4.67
N THR A 24 6.29 -22.40 4.00
CA THR A 24 4.96 -22.76 3.47
C THR A 24 3.91 -23.00 4.56
N ARG A 25 4.31 -23.41 5.77
CA ARG A 25 3.39 -23.57 6.91
C ARG A 25 3.01 -22.26 7.60
N SER A 26 3.73 -21.17 7.36
CA SER A 26 3.47 -19.86 8.00
C SER A 26 2.69 -18.87 7.14
N GLU A 27 2.30 -19.25 5.91
CA GLU A 27 1.52 -18.41 4.99
C GLU A 27 0.04 -18.20 5.38
N SER A 28 -0.46 -18.83 6.44
CA SER A 28 -1.88 -18.71 6.83
C SER A 28 -2.19 -17.60 7.84
N ASN A 29 -1.20 -16.83 8.31
CA ASN A 29 -1.44 -15.75 9.26
C ASN A 29 -1.27 -14.37 8.62
N VAL A 30 -2.17 -14.05 7.68
CA VAL A 30 -2.32 -12.70 7.15
C VAL A 30 -2.90 -11.83 8.28
N ARG A 31 -2.01 -11.16 9.01
CA ARG A 31 -2.40 -10.12 9.96
C ARG A 31 -3.15 -9.05 9.17
N ARG A 32 -4.47 -8.95 9.39
CA ARG A 32 -5.29 -7.88 8.82
C ARG A 32 -4.70 -6.55 9.31
N THR A 33 -4.31 -5.71 8.37
CA THR A 33 -3.87 -4.36 8.69
C THR A 33 -5.04 -3.61 9.31
N PRO A 34 -4.84 -2.86 10.41
CA PRO A 34 -5.90 -2.03 10.95
C PRO A 34 -6.38 -1.05 9.88
N GLU A 35 -7.66 -1.12 9.56
CA GLU A 35 -8.34 -0.16 8.70
C GLU A 35 -8.58 1.09 9.55
N TYR A 36 -7.76 2.12 9.35
CA TYR A 36 -8.01 3.43 9.94
C TYR A 36 -9.03 4.15 9.06
N SER A 37 -10.06 4.73 9.68
CA SER A 37 -10.96 5.63 8.98
C SER A 37 -10.18 6.84 8.45
N ASP A 38 -10.47 7.24 7.22
CA ASP A 38 -9.83 8.39 6.61
C ASP A 38 -10.38 9.67 7.25
N SER A 39 -9.54 10.34 8.04
CA SER A 39 -9.82 11.59 8.74
C SER A 39 -10.40 12.70 7.84
N ARG A 40 -10.14 12.62 6.53
CA ARG A 40 -10.63 13.57 5.54
C ARG A 40 -12.10 13.36 5.21
N THR A 41 -12.57 12.12 5.29
CA THR A 41 -13.97 11.73 5.08
C THR A 41 -14.82 12.03 6.30
N GLU A 42 -14.27 11.88 7.51
CA GLU A 42 -14.98 12.23 8.76
C GLU A 42 -15.18 13.74 8.95
N ARG A 43 -14.27 14.58 8.42
CA ARG A 43 -14.40 16.04 8.49
C ARG A 43 -15.46 16.61 7.55
N ASN A 44 -15.76 15.90 6.47
CA ASN A 44 -16.90 16.23 5.64
C ASN A 44 -18.12 15.57 6.29
N ALA A 45 -18.72 16.26 7.26
CA ALA A 45 -20.05 15.90 7.73
C ALA A 45 -20.95 15.79 6.50
N SER A 46 -21.36 14.58 6.13
CA SER A 46 -22.44 14.40 5.18
C SER A 46 -23.64 15.12 5.79
N GLU A 47 -24.00 16.27 5.22
CA GLU A 47 -25.34 16.86 5.35
C GLU A 47 -26.34 15.98 4.60
N GLN A 48 -26.36 14.67 4.92
CA GLN A 48 -27.47 13.81 4.61
C GLN A 48 -28.52 14.20 5.62
N GLN A 49 -29.41 15.07 5.18
CA GLN A 49 -30.69 15.36 5.79
C GLN A 49 -31.19 14.09 6.48
N GLU A 50 -31.38 14.17 7.80
CA GLU A 50 -32.15 13.21 8.56
C GLU A 50 -33.59 13.27 8.01
N GLU A 51 -33.81 12.63 6.88
CA GLU A 51 -35.14 12.24 6.44
C GLU A 51 -35.62 11.25 7.49
N ILE A 52 -36.50 11.74 8.37
CA ILE A 52 -37.21 10.94 9.34
C ILE A 52 -37.86 9.80 8.54
N LEU A 53 -37.26 8.61 8.61
CA LEU A 53 -37.82 7.39 8.05
C LEU A 53 -39.09 7.08 8.85
N MET A 54 -40.22 7.66 8.45
CA MET A 54 -41.51 7.07 8.77
C MET A 54 -41.49 5.69 8.14
N ALA A 55 -41.43 4.67 9.00
CA ALA A 55 -41.60 3.29 8.59
C ALA A 55 -43.02 3.15 8.01
N GLU A 56 -43.13 3.32 6.70
CA GLU A 56 -44.24 2.79 5.93
C GLU A 56 -44.18 1.27 6.11
N ILE A 57 -45.16 0.74 6.84
CA ILE A 57 -45.35 -0.70 7.00
C ILE A 57 -45.71 -1.20 5.59
N VAL A 58 -44.73 -1.80 4.93
CA VAL A 58 -44.96 -2.58 3.72
C VAL A 58 -45.72 -3.82 4.19
N ASP A 59 -47.02 -3.84 3.95
CA ASP A 59 -47.81 -5.06 4.02
C ASP A 59 -47.18 -6.08 3.06
N ASP A 60 -46.91 -7.27 3.60
CA ASP A 60 -46.36 -8.42 2.87
C ASP A 60 -47.37 -8.90 1.81
N ASP A 61 -47.38 -8.24 0.66
CA ASP A 61 -48.06 -8.73 -0.53
C ASP A 61 -47.05 -9.40 -1.48
N ASP A 62 -47.30 -10.68 -1.64
CA ASP A 62 -46.60 -11.73 -2.36
C ASP A 62 -46.52 -11.44 -3.88
N ASP A 63 -45.56 -10.63 -4.35
CA ASP A 63 -45.38 -10.36 -5.78
C ASP A 63 -43.92 -10.55 -6.28
N GLY A 64 -43.56 -11.81 -6.54
CA GLY A 64 -42.93 -12.20 -7.81
C GLY A 64 -41.64 -11.52 -8.30
N THR A 65 -40.85 -10.85 -7.46
CA THR A 65 -39.55 -10.28 -7.87
C THR A 65 -38.50 -11.39 -7.99
N SER A 66 -38.62 -12.17 -9.07
CA SER A 66 -37.79 -13.34 -9.36
C SER A 66 -36.31 -13.06 -9.14
N ILE A 67 -35.61 -14.05 -8.59
CA ILE A 67 -34.14 -14.08 -8.40
C ILE A 67 -33.39 -13.61 -9.67
N ALA A 68 -33.97 -13.82 -10.85
CA ALA A 68 -33.47 -13.36 -12.14
C ALA A 68 -33.36 -11.82 -12.27
N VAL A 69 -34.32 -11.05 -11.73
CA VAL A 69 -34.27 -9.58 -11.74
C VAL A 69 -33.14 -9.07 -10.83
N ARG A 70 -32.93 -9.73 -9.69
CA ARG A 70 -31.82 -9.42 -8.77
C ARG A 70 -30.47 -9.73 -9.39
N MET A 71 -30.33 -10.87 -10.10
CA MET A 71 -29.10 -11.24 -10.80
C MET A 71 -28.75 -10.25 -11.91
N LYS A 72 -29.73 -9.78 -12.70
CA LYS A 72 -29.51 -8.76 -13.74
C LYS A 72 -28.99 -7.45 -13.15
N ARG A 73 -29.58 -6.98 -12.03
CA ARG A 73 -29.09 -5.77 -11.34
C ARG A 73 -27.66 -5.92 -10.83
N ILE A 74 -27.29 -7.09 -10.31
CA ILE A 74 -25.91 -7.36 -9.84
C ILE A 74 -24.93 -7.35 -11.02
N GLU A 75 -25.31 -7.93 -12.16
CA GLU A 75 -24.47 -7.96 -13.36
C GLU A 75 -24.27 -6.56 -13.95
N GLU A 76 -25.33 -5.75 -14.01
CA GLU A 76 -25.26 -4.35 -14.45
C GLU A 76 -24.38 -3.51 -13.52
N ALA A 77 -24.55 -3.65 -12.20
CA ALA A 77 -23.72 -2.96 -11.22
C ALA A 77 -22.24 -3.33 -11.35
N LYS A 78 -21.95 -4.62 -11.59
CA LYS A 78 -20.57 -5.11 -11.82
C LYS A 78 -19.97 -4.51 -13.09
N ARG A 79 -20.76 -4.36 -14.16
CA ARG A 79 -20.32 -3.75 -15.41
C ARG A 79 -19.97 -2.26 -15.24
N VAL A 80 -20.78 -1.52 -14.48
CA VAL A 80 -20.54 -0.11 -14.18
C VAL A 80 -19.27 0.05 -13.34
N ALA A 81 -19.11 -0.77 -12.28
CA ALA A 81 -17.93 -0.76 -11.43
C ALA A 81 -16.63 -1.05 -12.22
N ALA A 82 -16.65 -2.04 -13.12
CA ALA A 82 -15.52 -2.36 -13.97
C ALA A 82 -15.18 -1.23 -14.97
N GLY A 83 -16.16 -0.44 -15.39
CA GLY A 83 -15.94 0.77 -16.20
C GLY A 83 -15.23 1.86 -15.40
N MET A 84 -15.73 2.16 -14.20
CA MET A 84 -15.15 3.16 -13.30
C MET A 84 -13.73 2.80 -12.87
N GLU A 85 -13.45 1.52 -12.62
CA GLU A 85 -12.10 1.06 -12.27
C GLU A 85 -11.11 1.28 -13.42
N LYS A 86 -11.50 1.01 -14.67
CA LYS A 86 -10.66 1.26 -15.84
C LYS A 86 -10.36 2.74 -16.03
N GLU A 87 -11.35 3.61 -15.83
CA GLU A 87 -11.18 5.05 -15.91
C GLU A 87 -10.27 5.59 -14.79
N ALA A 88 -10.47 5.09 -13.55
CA ALA A 88 -9.62 5.43 -12.41
C ALA A 88 -8.16 4.97 -12.65
N ALA A 89 -7.97 3.75 -13.17
CA ALA A 89 -6.66 3.22 -13.52
C ALA A 89 -5.98 4.03 -14.64
N ALA A 90 -6.74 4.48 -15.64
CA ALA A 90 -6.23 5.35 -16.71
C ALA A 90 -5.77 6.71 -16.16
N LYS A 91 -6.58 7.34 -15.29
CA LYS A 91 -6.23 8.60 -14.61
C LYS A 91 -4.97 8.43 -13.74
N MET A 92 -4.86 7.35 -12.98
CA MET A 92 -3.68 7.06 -12.15
C MET A 92 -2.41 6.85 -13.00
N ARG A 93 -2.52 6.24 -14.19
CA ARG A 93 -1.39 6.11 -15.12
C ARG A 93 -0.95 7.45 -15.70
N GLN A 94 -1.89 8.34 -16.04
CA GLN A 94 -1.58 9.69 -16.50
C GLN A 94 -0.83 10.49 -15.43
N VAL A 95 -1.32 10.46 -14.18
CA VAL A 95 -0.66 11.13 -13.05
C VAL A 95 0.73 10.54 -12.78
N ARG A 96 0.87 9.21 -12.86
CA ARG A 96 2.17 8.53 -12.66
C ARG A 96 3.17 8.85 -13.76
N GLY A 97 2.73 9.08 -15.01
CA GLY A 97 3.59 9.48 -16.12
C GLY A 97 4.10 10.92 -16.04
N MET A 98 3.39 11.79 -15.30
CA MET A 98 3.76 13.20 -15.12
C MET A 98 4.69 13.42 -13.91
N LEU A 99 4.86 12.43 -13.04
CA LEU A 99 5.84 12.50 -11.97
C LEU A 99 7.24 12.31 -12.59
N PRO A 100 8.15 13.30 -12.49
CA PRO A 100 9.50 13.14 -12.97
C PRO A 100 10.11 11.95 -12.24
N ARG A 101 10.44 10.89 -12.99
CA ARG A 101 11.22 9.77 -12.48
C ARG A 101 12.56 10.35 -12.05
N GLN A 102 12.69 10.69 -10.75
CA GLN A 102 13.96 11.05 -10.17
C GLN A 102 14.90 9.88 -10.42
N ALA A 103 15.74 10.00 -11.43
CA ALA A 103 16.83 9.08 -11.66
C ALA A 103 17.70 9.18 -10.42
N GLN A 104 17.64 8.16 -9.57
CA GLN A 104 18.57 8.04 -8.46
C GLN A 104 19.95 7.80 -9.07
N ALA A 105 20.64 8.91 -9.36
CA ALA A 105 22.02 8.87 -9.77
C ALA A 105 22.79 8.16 -8.65
N LYS A 106 23.40 7.02 -8.99
CA LYS A 106 24.25 6.26 -8.06
C LYS A 106 25.30 7.23 -7.52
N LYS A 107 25.20 7.58 -6.23
CA LYS A 107 26.18 8.47 -5.58
C LYS A 107 27.50 7.70 -5.52
N VAL A 108 28.52 8.23 -6.18
CA VAL A 108 29.90 7.78 -5.99
C VAL A 108 30.39 8.44 -4.71
N PHE A 109 30.59 7.64 -3.66
CA PHE A 109 31.16 8.11 -2.40
C PHE A 109 32.67 8.26 -2.61
N THR A 110 33.19 9.46 -2.40
CA THR A 110 34.60 9.80 -2.69
C THR A 110 35.53 9.50 -1.52
N GLY A 111 35.00 9.03 -0.38
CA GLY A 111 35.76 8.75 0.84
C GLY A 111 35.92 9.96 1.76
N ASN A 112 35.59 11.16 1.28
CA ASN A 112 35.55 12.38 2.09
C ASN A 112 34.09 12.75 2.39
N THR A 113 33.65 12.43 3.60
CA THR A 113 32.26 12.62 4.05
C THR A 113 31.79 14.06 3.97
N VAL A 114 32.67 15.03 4.25
CA VAL A 114 32.31 16.46 4.23
C VAL A 114 32.10 16.94 2.79
N GLN A 115 32.99 16.57 1.88
CA GLN A 115 32.84 16.93 0.47
C GLN A 115 31.67 16.21 -0.19
N ASP A 116 31.42 14.96 0.17
CA ASP A 116 30.25 14.21 -0.30
C ASP A 116 28.94 14.83 0.22
N LEU A 117 28.92 15.33 1.45
CA LEU A 117 27.77 16.05 1.99
C LEU A 117 27.57 17.39 1.24
N ILE A 118 28.63 18.16 1.03
CA ILE A 118 28.55 19.43 0.29
C ILE A 118 28.05 19.20 -1.15
N SER A 119 28.60 18.21 -1.85
CA SER A 119 28.18 17.89 -3.21
C SER A 119 26.72 17.43 -3.28
N THR A 120 26.19 16.83 -2.21
CA THR A 120 24.79 16.41 -2.15
C THR A 120 23.84 17.55 -1.80
N MET A 121 24.29 18.53 -1.01
CA MET A 121 23.57 19.77 -0.76
C MET A 121 23.44 20.66 -2.01
N GLN A 122 24.46 20.66 -2.88
CA GLN A 122 24.48 21.47 -4.11
C GLN A 122 23.57 20.93 -5.23
N ARG A 123 23.00 19.73 -5.08
CA ARG A 123 22.10 19.12 -6.07
C ARG A 123 20.68 19.67 -5.97
N PRO A 124 19.89 19.63 -7.06
CA PRO A 124 18.46 19.93 -6.98
C PRO A 124 17.79 18.96 -6.01
N GLY A 125 17.21 19.48 -4.93
CA GLY A 125 16.68 18.71 -3.80
C GLY A 125 17.62 18.55 -2.59
N GLY A 126 18.87 19.03 -2.67
CA GLY A 126 19.82 19.02 -1.56
C GLY A 126 19.39 19.89 -0.38
N VAL A 127 18.70 21.01 -0.65
CA VAL A 127 18.10 21.86 0.40
C VAL A 127 17.03 21.10 1.20
N GLN A 128 16.20 20.28 0.53
CA GLN A 128 15.21 19.43 1.22
C GLN A 128 15.90 18.38 2.09
N GLN A 129 16.99 17.79 1.61
CA GLN A 129 17.81 16.86 2.40
C GLN A 129 18.39 17.56 3.63
N MET A 130 18.84 18.82 3.52
CA MET A 130 19.33 19.60 4.66
C MET A 130 18.27 19.93 5.69
N ILE A 131 17.08 20.34 5.24
CA ILE A 131 15.96 20.61 6.12
C ILE A 131 15.60 19.33 6.90
N LEU A 132 15.53 18.20 6.22
CA LEU A 132 15.28 16.91 6.85
C LEU A 132 16.38 16.52 7.85
N MET A 133 17.66 16.68 7.48
CA MET A 133 18.77 16.38 8.39
C MET A 133 18.74 17.27 9.64
N LYS A 134 18.49 18.57 9.46
CA LYS A 134 18.29 19.49 10.58
C LYS A 134 17.13 19.02 11.46
N GLU A 135 16.00 18.67 10.86
CA GLU A 135 14.84 18.18 11.61
C GLU A 135 15.19 16.93 12.42
N ILE A 136 15.95 15.97 11.87
CA ILE A 136 16.40 14.75 12.57
C ILE A 136 17.30 15.09 13.76
N PHE A 137 18.25 16.02 13.59
CA PHE A 137 19.17 16.40 14.67
C PHE A 137 18.50 17.27 15.74
N ASP A 138 17.54 18.10 15.35
CA ASP A 138 16.81 18.99 16.26
C ASP A 138 15.60 18.28 16.92
N ARG A 139 15.35 16.99 16.66
CA ARG A 139 14.25 16.27 17.32
C ARG A 139 14.50 16.24 18.83
N PRO A 140 13.52 16.69 19.65
CA PRO A 140 13.66 16.61 21.09
C PRO A 140 13.78 15.13 21.49
N VAL A 141 14.91 14.79 22.11
CA VAL A 141 15.20 13.43 22.60
C VAL A 141 14.22 13.05 23.72
N ASP A 142 13.65 14.03 24.42
CA ASP A 142 12.87 13.85 25.65
C ASP A 142 11.34 13.79 25.44
N ARG A 143 10.86 13.40 24.26
CA ARG A 143 9.42 13.08 24.05
C ARG A 143 9.18 11.58 24.13
N TRP A 144 9.51 10.99 25.28
CA TRP A 144 9.03 9.68 25.73
C TRP A 144 9.05 9.65 27.25
#